data_AF-A0A936GF01-F1
#
_entry.id   AF-A0A936GF01-F1
#
_cell.length_a   1.000
_cell.length_b   1.000
_cell.length_c   1.000
_cell.angle_alpha   90.00
_cell.angle_beta   90.00
_cell.angle_gamma   90.00
#
_symmetry.space_group_name_H-M   'P 1'
#
loop_
_entity.id
_entity.type
_entity.pdbx_description
1 polymer ?
#
loop_
_entity_poly.entity_id
_entity_poly.type
_entity_poly.pdbx_seq_one_letter_code
_entity_poly.pdbx_strand_id
1 'polypeptide(L)'
;MEGVLILGGTGMIGSKLSIDLTNQGYDVKILSTKPSTAENVFYYNYKTESVDMKAFDNVQHIIHLAGANIGEKRWFRKRKQEIVESRVKPILFIKKVLSRENITLKTFISASAVGFYGSNESKSSWFSEYSPSGSDFLSNVCVAWENAANSMSENAERIVILRTGIVLSEKGGVYTKLYKFVSLGLGTVIGSGNQYMPWIHIDDLSRLYLTVLEQPDMLGVYNAVAPDVIDNSEFMHVFAKSLNRGVFPIYVPKILLKVVIGRRSILLTKGVHCVSNRLQKSDFKFLYPNLKDAILNISKRESK
;
A
#
# COMPACT_ATOMS: atom_id res chain seq x y z
N MET A 1 15.62 -13.94 18.35
CA MET A 1 15.04 -13.63 17.03
C MET A 1 13.55 -13.46 17.22
N GLU A 2 13.01 -12.27 16.94
CA GLU A 2 11.57 -12.02 17.03
C GLU A 2 10.87 -12.52 15.76
N GLY A 3 9.69 -13.11 15.92
CA GLY A 3 8.85 -13.60 14.85
C GLY A 3 7.89 -12.54 14.32
N VAL A 4 7.84 -12.42 13.00
CA VAL A 4 6.96 -11.53 12.26
C VAL A 4 6.08 -12.33 11.33
N LEU A 5 4.77 -12.23 11.52
CA LEU A 5 3.79 -12.89 10.68
C LEU A 5 3.15 -11.91 9.71
N ILE A 6 3.28 -12.18 8.41
CA ILE A 6 2.82 -11.29 7.34
C ILE A 6 1.62 -11.89 6.62
N LEU A 7 0.45 -11.27 6.76
CA LEU A 7 -0.71 -11.57 5.92
C LEU A 7 -0.53 -10.87 4.58
N GLY A 8 -0.55 -11.64 3.49
CA GLY A 8 -0.27 -11.09 2.14
C GLY A 8 1.23 -10.98 1.82
N GLY A 9 2.08 -11.74 2.52
CA GLY A 9 3.54 -11.81 2.29
C GLY A 9 3.95 -12.27 0.88
N THR A 10 3.07 -12.95 0.15
CA THR A 10 3.33 -13.37 -1.24
C THR A 10 3.08 -12.28 -2.29
N GLY A 11 2.53 -11.13 -1.88
CA GLY A 11 2.34 -9.98 -2.77
C GLY A 11 3.60 -9.14 -2.94
N MET A 12 3.61 -8.22 -3.92
CA MET A 12 4.76 -7.37 -4.25
C MET A 12 5.42 -6.69 -3.03
N ILE A 13 4.62 -6.05 -2.17
CA ILE A 13 5.12 -5.38 -0.95
C ILE A 13 5.58 -6.42 0.06
N GLY A 14 4.75 -7.46 0.29
CA GLY A 14 5.03 -8.51 1.25
C GLY A 14 6.33 -9.25 0.95
N SER A 15 6.61 -9.57 -0.31
CA SER A 15 7.81 -10.33 -0.67
C SER A 15 9.09 -9.51 -0.52
N LYS A 16 9.06 -8.20 -0.85
CA LYS A 16 10.19 -7.31 -0.56
C LYS A 16 10.41 -7.19 0.95
N LEU A 17 9.33 -6.98 1.70
CA LEU A 17 9.38 -6.84 3.14
C LEU A 17 9.86 -8.11 3.84
N SER A 18 9.43 -9.29 3.39
CA SER A 18 9.92 -10.57 3.91
C SER A 18 11.43 -10.70 3.75
N ILE A 19 11.98 -10.37 2.58
CA ILE A 19 13.43 -10.40 2.34
C ILE A 19 14.15 -9.43 3.28
N ASP A 20 13.67 -8.20 3.40
CA ASP A 20 14.32 -7.20 4.24
C ASP A 20 14.26 -7.55 5.72
N LEU A 21 13.14 -8.07 6.21
CA LEU A 21 12.98 -8.54 7.59
C LEU A 21 13.91 -9.71 7.91
N THR A 22 14.00 -10.71 7.01
CA THR A 22 14.94 -11.83 7.19
C THR A 22 16.38 -11.35 7.21
N ASN A 23 16.74 -10.39 6.36
CA ASN A 23 18.08 -9.78 6.37
C ASN A 23 18.39 -8.99 7.66
N GLN A 24 17.36 -8.48 8.34
CA GLN A 24 17.48 -7.86 9.67
C GLN A 24 17.39 -8.87 10.83
N GLY A 25 17.32 -10.17 10.54
CA GLY A 25 17.34 -11.22 11.56
C GLY A 25 16.00 -11.48 12.25
N TYR A 26 14.88 -11.15 11.61
CA TYR A 26 13.54 -11.57 12.03
C TYR A 26 13.19 -12.98 11.51
N ASP A 27 12.43 -13.74 12.30
CA ASP A 27 11.82 -15.00 11.86
C ASP A 27 10.52 -14.68 11.10
N VAL A 28 10.56 -14.76 9.77
CA VAL A 28 9.45 -14.30 8.91
C VAL A 28 8.56 -15.46 8.50
N LYS A 29 7.30 -15.39 8.92
CA LYS A 29 6.22 -16.30 8.53
C LYS A 29 5.21 -15.58 7.66
N ILE A 30 4.60 -16.29 6.72
CA ILE A 30 3.63 -15.74 5.79
C ILE A 30 2.30 -16.46 5.97
N LEU A 31 1.22 -15.71 6.17
CA LEU A 31 -0.14 -16.23 6.08
C LEU A 31 -0.73 -15.95 4.70
N SER A 32 -1.14 -17.01 4.02
CA SER A 32 -1.62 -16.99 2.63
C SER A 32 -2.96 -17.69 2.49
N THR A 33 -3.83 -17.15 1.64
CA THR A 33 -5.09 -17.82 1.25
C THR A 33 -4.89 -18.87 0.16
N LYS A 34 -3.65 -19.12 -0.26
CA LYS A 34 -3.27 -20.16 -1.21
C LYS A 34 -2.31 -21.13 -0.52
N PRO A 35 -2.53 -22.44 -0.65
CA PRO A 35 -1.57 -23.44 -0.20
C PRO A 35 -0.19 -23.20 -0.82
N SER A 36 0.86 -23.56 -0.09
CA SER A 36 2.25 -23.48 -0.54
C SER A 36 3.04 -24.66 -0.01
N THR A 37 4.13 -25.01 -0.70
CA THR A 37 5.11 -25.99 -0.23
C THR A 37 6.28 -25.34 0.50
N ALA A 38 6.35 -24.00 0.54
CA ALA A 38 7.38 -23.29 1.27
C ALA A 38 7.14 -23.40 2.79
N GLU A 39 8.18 -23.76 3.54
CA GLU A 39 8.09 -24.06 4.97
C GLU A 39 7.61 -22.89 5.83
N ASN A 40 7.90 -21.65 5.40
CA ASN A 40 7.49 -20.45 6.12
C ASN A 40 6.15 -19.86 5.63
N VAL A 41 5.42 -20.56 4.76
CA VAL A 41 4.12 -20.12 4.24
C VAL A 41 3.01 -21.03 4.76
N PHE A 42 2.14 -20.44 5.57
CA PHE A 42 1.04 -21.11 6.24
C PHE A 42 -0.30 -20.74 5.61
N TYR A 43 -1.19 -21.73 5.50
CA TYR A 43 -2.50 -21.53 4.90
C TYR A 43 -3.51 -20.98 5.91
N TYR A 44 -4.35 -20.06 5.45
CA TYR A 44 -5.57 -19.69 6.16
C TYR A 44 -6.72 -19.40 5.20
N ASN A 45 -7.94 -19.50 5.71
CA ASN A 45 -9.13 -19.08 5.02
C ASN A 45 -10.14 -18.49 6.00
N TYR A 46 -10.24 -17.17 5.98
CA TYR A 46 -11.16 -16.39 6.83
C TYR A 46 -12.65 -16.64 6.52
N LYS A 47 -13.00 -17.32 5.42
CA LYS A 47 -14.39 -17.67 5.09
C LYS A 47 -14.81 -18.99 5.73
N THR A 48 -13.89 -19.94 5.83
CA THR A 48 -14.09 -21.21 6.53
C THR A 48 -13.55 -21.19 7.95
N GLU A 49 -13.07 -20.02 8.40
CA GLU A 49 -12.42 -19.78 9.69
C GLU A 49 -11.34 -20.82 10.04
N SER A 50 -10.56 -21.23 9.03
CA SER A 50 -9.46 -22.18 9.19
C SER A 50 -8.09 -21.51 9.07
N VAL A 51 -7.13 -21.96 9.86
CA VAL A 51 -5.74 -21.48 9.83
C VAL A 51 -4.81 -22.57 10.35
N ASP A 52 -3.62 -22.67 9.76
CA ASP A 52 -2.54 -23.47 10.31
C ASP A 52 -1.93 -22.76 11.54
N MET A 53 -2.11 -23.35 12.72
CA MET A 53 -1.70 -22.74 13.98
C MET A 53 -0.19 -22.57 14.14
N LYS A 54 0.63 -23.35 13.41
CA LYS A 54 2.10 -23.20 13.42
C LYS A 54 2.56 -21.82 12.93
N ALA A 55 1.69 -21.12 12.20
CA ALA A 55 1.90 -19.75 11.78
C ALA A 55 2.12 -18.78 12.96
N PHE A 56 1.61 -19.10 14.14
CA PHE A 56 1.63 -18.24 15.33
C PHE A 56 2.74 -18.58 16.34
N ASP A 57 3.48 -19.67 16.12
CA ASP A 57 4.58 -20.05 17.02
C ASP A 57 5.63 -18.93 17.07
N ASN A 58 6.02 -18.49 18.27
CA ASN A 58 7.01 -17.42 18.47
C ASN A 58 6.72 -16.11 17.70
N VAL A 59 5.45 -15.74 17.48
CA VAL A 59 5.08 -14.49 16.80
C VAL A 59 4.86 -13.35 17.81
N GLN A 60 5.66 -12.28 17.70
CA GLN A 60 5.47 -11.05 18.47
C GLN A 60 4.84 -9.93 17.64
N HIS A 61 4.94 -9.99 16.31
CA HIS A 61 4.44 -8.94 15.43
C HIS A 61 3.61 -9.52 14.29
N ILE A 62 2.52 -8.82 13.94
CA ILE A 62 1.74 -9.12 12.74
C ILE A 62 1.74 -7.91 11.81
N ILE A 63 2.00 -8.16 10.52
CA ILE A 63 1.89 -7.17 9.46
C ILE A 63 0.78 -7.58 8.50
N HIS A 64 -0.26 -6.76 8.40
CA HIS A 64 -1.40 -7.00 7.53
C HIS A 64 -1.28 -6.21 6.22
N LEU A 65 -0.91 -6.91 5.14
CA LEU A 65 -0.84 -6.41 3.76
C LEU A 65 -1.93 -7.02 2.85
N ALA A 66 -2.72 -7.97 3.37
CA ALA A 66 -3.68 -8.70 2.57
C ALA A 66 -4.81 -7.80 2.04
N GLY A 67 -5.18 -8.02 0.79
CA GLY A 67 -6.28 -7.31 0.16
C GLY A 67 -6.39 -7.62 -1.33
N ALA A 68 -7.62 -7.72 -1.84
CA ALA A 68 -7.85 -7.90 -3.26
C ALA A 68 -7.31 -6.68 -4.04
N ASN A 69 -6.69 -6.94 -5.20
CA ASN A 69 -6.13 -5.89 -6.05
C ASN A 69 -7.25 -4.97 -6.57
N ILE A 70 -7.23 -3.72 -6.13
CA ILE A 70 -8.33 -2.79 -6.39
C ILE A 70 -8.47 -2.42 -7.88
N GLY A 71 -7.38 -2.51 -8.65
CA GLY A 71 -7.32 -2.18 -10.07
C GLY A 71 -7.59 -3.34 -11.03
N GLU A 72 -7.73 -4.57 -10.55
CA GLU A 72 -7.79 -5.78 -11.38
C GLU A 72 -9.10 -5.91 -12.20
N LYS A 73 -10.26 -5.71 -11.56
CA LYS A 73 -11.59 -5.94 -12.15
C LYS A 73 -12.49 -4.71 -12.04
N ARG A 74 -13.54 -4.64 -12.87
CA ARG A 74 -14.55 -3.55 -12.83
C ARG A 74 -15.32 -3.58 -11.50
N TRP A 75 -15.64 -2.39 -10.97
CA TRP A 75 -16.31 -2.23 -9.66
C TRP A 75 -17.84 -2.32 -9.75
N PHE A 76 -18.34 -3.54 -9.88
CA PHE A 76 -19.74 -3.89 -9.60
C PHE A 76 -19.96 -4.16 -8.10
N ARG A 77 -21.22 -4.33 -7.67
CA ARG A 77 -21.59 -4.55 -6.26
C ARG A 77 -20.76 -5.65 -5.59
N LYS A 78 -20.70 -6.83 -6.20
CA LYS A 78 -19.94 -7.99 -5.69
C LYS A 78 -18.44 -7.69 -5.53
N ARG A 79 -17.83 -6.99 -6.51
CA ARG A 79 -16.41 -6.62 -6.43
C ARG A 79 -16.14 -5.56 -5.36
N LYS A 80 -17.03 -4.57 -5.20
CA LYS A 80 -16.91 -3.58 -4.13
C LYS A 80 -16.95 -4.24 -2.74
N GLN A 81 -17.86 -5.18 -2.55
CA GLN A 81 -17.93 -5.99 -1.32
C GLN A 81 -16.64 -6.79 -1.13
N GLU A 82 -16.15 -7.49 -2.15
CA GLU A 82 -14.89 -8.23 -2.09
C GLU A 82 -13.69 -7.34 -1.72
N ILE A 83 -13.62 -6.11 -2.25
CA ILE A 83 -12.56 -5.14 -1.93
C ILE A 83 -12.55 -4.81 -0.42
N VAL A 84 -13.71 -4.58 0.18
CA VAL A 84 -13.84 -4.33 1.63
C VAL A 84 -13.52 -5.60 2.42
N GLU A 85 -14.20 -6.71 2.10
CA GLU A 85 -14.12 -7.95 2.86
C GLU A 85 -12.71 -8.57 2.86
N SER A 86 -11.99 -8.48 1.75
CA SER A 86 -10.62 -9.01 1.65
C SER A 86 -9.59 -8.26 2.50
N ARG A 87 -9.96 -7.12 3.11
CA ARG A 87 -9.12 -6.32 4.02
C ARG A 87 -9.62 -6.42 5.46
N VAL A 88 -10.94 -6.36 5.64
CA VAL A 88 -11.57 -6.36 6.98
C VAL A 88 -11.65 -7.75 7.57
N LYS A 89 -12.17 -8.74 6.83
CA LYS A 89 -12.42 -10.08 7.38
C LYS A 89 -11.16 -10.81 7.83
N PRO A 90 -10.01 -10.74 7.12
CA PRO A 90 -8.77 -11.31 7.61
C PRO A 90 -8.37 -10.77 8.99
N ILE A 91 -8.43 -9.45 9.21
CA ILE A 91 -8.09 -8.86 10.51
C ILE A 91 -9.02 -9.38 11.61
N LEU A 92 -10.33 -9.36 11.37
CA LEU A 92 -11.30 -9.85 12.36
C LEU A 92 -11.14 -11.34 12.66
N PHE A 93 -10.81 -12.14 11.65
CA PHE A 93 -10.53 -13.56 11.84
C PHE A 93 -9.27 -13.78 12.67
N ILE A 94 -8.17 -13.08 12.36
CA ILE A 94 -6.93 -13.15 13.15
C ILE A 94 -7.17 -12.69 14.59
N LYS A 95 -7.95 -11.62 14.79
CA LYS A 95 -8.37 -11.18 16.13
C LYS A 95 -9.01 -12.32 16.92
N LYS A 96 -10.00 -13.01 16.34
CA LYS A 96 -10.66 -14.16 16.97
C LYS A 96 -9.66 -15.27 17.34
N VAL A 97 -8.71 -15.57 16.45
CA VAL A 97 -7.69 -16.59 16.70
C VAL A 97 -6.80 -16.16 17.88
N LEU A 98 -6.26 -14.93 17.86
CA LEU A 98 -5.41 -14.43 18.94
C LEU A 98 -6.13 -14.44 20.29
N SER A 99 -7.39 -14.02 20.34
CA SER A 99 -8.19 -14.06 21.58
C SER A 99 -8.44 -15.48 22.08
N ARG A 100 -8.71 -16.43 21.17
CA ARG A 100 -8.94 -17.85 21.54
C ARG A 100 -7.69 -18.50 22.11
N GLU A 101 -6.54 -18.20 21.52
CA GLU A 101 -5.24 -18.78 21.92
C GLU A 101 -4.53 -17.98 23.01
N ASN A 102 -5.13 -16.88 23.49
CA ASN A 102 -4.52 -15.95 24.45
C ASN A 102 -3.15 -15.41 24.01
N ILE A 103 -3.01 -15.10 22.72
CA ILE A 103 -1.79 -14.53 22.16
C ILE A 103 -1.88 -13.00 22.20
N THR A 104 -0.86 -12.37 22.80
CA THR A 104 -0.68 -10.91 22.81
C THR A 104 0.53 -10.54 21.97
N LEU A 105 0.34 -9.62 21.03
CA LEU A 105 1.38 -9.11 20.15
C LEU A 105 2.04 -7.87 20.76
N LYS A 106 3.34 -7.73 20.55
CA LYS A 106 4.03 -6.45 20.78
C LYS A 106 3.56 -5.40 19.79
N THR A 107 3.30 -5.77 18.53
CA THR A 107 2.87 -4.80 17.51
C THR A 107 2.00 -5.42 16.43
N PHE A 108 0.92 -4.72 16.08
CA PHE A 108 0.13 -4.97 14.89
C PHE A 108 0.28 -3.80 13.91
N ILE A 109 0.80 -4.06 12.71
CA ILE A 109 0.95 -3.06 11.65
C ILE A 109 -0.04 -3.37 10.53
N SER A 110 -0.98 -2.45 10.26
CA SER A 110 -1.87 -2.57 9.11
C SER A 110 -1.44 -1.64 7.98
N ALA A 111 -1.42 -2.16 6.76
CA ALA A 111 -1.57 -1.29 5.60
C ALA A 111 -2.92 -0.56 5.64
N SER A 112 -2.95 0.61 5.01
CA SER A 112 -4.13 1.36 4.60
C SER A 112 -3.80 2.05 3.27
N ALA A 113 -4.56 3.05 2.86
CA ALA A 113 -4.24 3.84 1.67
C ALA A 113 -4.58 5.32 1.87
N VAL A 114 -3.86 6.18 1.15
CA VAL A 114 -4.21 7.61 1.04
C VAL A 114 -5.59 7.86 0.44
N GLY A 115 -6.22 6.83 -0.14
CA GLY A 115 -7.65 6.83 -0.48
C GLY A 115 -8.58 7.10 0.71
N PHE A 116 -8.10 7.03 1.96
CA PHE A 116 -8.80 7.45 3.17
C PHE A 116 -9.36 8.88 3.07
N TYR A 117 -8.57 9.79 2.50
CA TYR A 117 -8.95 11.20 2.32
C TYR A 117 -10.01 11.40 1.22
N GLY A 118 -10.36 10.32 0.52
CA GLY A 118 -11.24 10.35 -0.64
C GLY A 118 -10.59 11.13 -1.78
N SER A 119 -11.44 11.67 -2.63
CA SER A 119 -11.00 12.34 -3.83
C SER A 119 -11.38 13.81 -3.85
N ASN A 120 -10.41 14.66 -3.55
CA ASN A 120 -10.59 16.11 -3.55
C ASN A 120 -10.00 16.70 -4.84
N GLU A 121 -10.82 17.42 -5.62
CA GLU A 121 -10.36 18.11 -6.83
C GLU A 121 -9.83 19.53 -6.51
N SER A 122 -9.98 20.01 -5.27
CA SER A 122 -9.46 21.32 -4.87
C SER A 122 -7.95 21.29 -4.65
N LYS A 123 -7.20 22.08 -5.43
CA LYS A 123 -5.75 22.26 -5.27
C LYS A 123 -5.36 22.93 -3.94
N SER A 124 -6.28 23.60 -3.25
CA SER A 124 -6.02 24.36 -2.02
C SER A 124 -6.06 23.53 -0.73
N SER A 125 -6.58 22.30 -0.79
CA SER A 125 -6.68 21.43 0.38
C SER A 125 -5.54 20.42 0.40
N TRP A 126 -4.70 20.47 1.45
CA TRP A 126 -3.73 19.42 1.75
C TRP A 126 -4.23 18.59 2.94
N PHE A 127 -3.86 17.31 2.95
CA PHE A 127 -4.26 16.34 3.96
C PHE A 127 -3.05 15.85 4.75
N SER A 128 -3.17 15.81 6.07
CA SER A 128 -2.23 15.13 6.95
C SER A 128 -2.88 13.93 7.63
N GLU A 129 -2.13 13.23 8.45
CA GLU A 129 -2.59 12.10 9.26
C GLU A 129 -3.76 12.47 10.17
N TYR A 130 -3.91 13.75 10.53
CA TYR A 130 -5.00 14.29 11.36
C TYR A 130 -6.23 14.73 10.57
N SER A 131 -6.15 14.78 9.24
CA SER A 131 -7.28 15.22 8.42
C SER A 131 -8.39 14.17 8.39
N PRO A 132 -9.66 14.58 8.28
CA PRO A 132 -10.80 13.67 8.27
C PRO A 132 -10.83 12.78 7.02
N SER A 133 -11.58 11.68 7.08
CA SER A 133 -11.81 10.85 5.91
C SER A 133 -12.68 11.57 4.88
N GLY A 134 -12.53 11.18 3.62
CA GLY A 134 -13.51 11.52 2.58
C GLY A 134 -14.83 10.76 2.77
N SER A 135 -15.78 10.99 1.87
CA SER A 135 -17.12 10.36 1.87
C SER A 135 -17.37 9.43 0.68
N ASP A 136 -16.35 9.12 -0.12
CA ASP A 136 -16.48 8.27 -1.30
C ASP A 136 -16.27 6.78 -1.00
N PHE A 137 -16.39 5.94 -2.04
CA PHE A 137 -16.24 4.50 -1.86
C PHE A 137 -14.83 4.10 -1.37
N LEU A 138 -13.78 4.78 -1.82
CA LEU A 138 -12.40 4.45 -1.44
C LEU A 138 -12.11 4.86 -0.01
N SER A 139 -12.60 6.03 0.41
CA SER A 139 -12.48 6.45 1.80
C SER A 139 -13.25 5.49 2.73
N ASN A 140 -14.47 5.09 2.37
CA ASN A 140 -15.24 4.13 3.15
C ASN A 140 -14.55 2.76 3.28
N VAL A 141 -13.84 2.31 2.23
CA VAL A 141 -13.01 1.09 2.31
C VAL A 141 -11.90 1.27 3.34
N CYS A 142 -11.19 2.40 3.30
CA CYS A 142 -10.08 2.66 4.22
C CYS A 142 -10.59 2.83 5.66
N VAL A 143 -11.69 3.55 5.89
CA VAL A 143 -12.30 3.68 7.22
C VAL A 143 -12.67 2.32 7.81
N ALA A 144 -13.35 1.46 7.04
CA ALA A 144 -13.70 0.12 7.51
C ALA A 144 -12.44 -0.73 7.81
N TRP A 145 -11.40 -0.59 6.99
CA TRP A 145 -10.13 -1.29 7.17
C TRP A 145 -9.38 -0.81 8.42
N GLU A 146 -9.26 0.50 8.61
CA GLU A 146 -8.60 1.11 9.78
C GLU A 146 -9.38 0.82 11.07
N ASN A 147 -10.71 0.81 11.05
CA ASN A 147 -11.52 0.40 12.19
C ASN A 147 -11.28 -1.06 12.59
N ALA A 148 -11.16 -1.96 11.60
CA ALA A 148 -10.82 -3.36 11.86
C ALA A 148 -9.41 -3.48 12.46
N ALA A 149 -8.44 -2.73 11.94
CA ALA A 149 -7.08 -2.69 12.47
C ALA A 149 -7.05 -2.16 13.92
N ASN A 150 -7.75 -1.06 14.20
CA ASN A 150 -7.82 -0.48 15.55
C ASN A 150 -8.49 -1.42 16.56
N SER A 151 -9.39 -2.30 16.12
CA SER A 151 -9.99 -3.30 17.01
C SER A 151 -9.00 -4.34 17.56
N MET A 152 -7.78 -4.40 17.01
CA MET A 152 -6.70 -5.26 17.50
C MET A 152 -6.08 -4.77 18.81
N SER A 153 -6.54 -3.65 19.39
CA SER A 153 -6.00 -3.10 20.64
C SER A 153 -6.20 -4.02 21.83
N GLU A 154 -7.13 -4.96 21.73
CA GLU A 154 -7.35 -6.04 22.69
C GLU A 154 -6.27 -7.14 22.64
N ASN A 155 -5.53 -7.24 21.53
CA ASN A 155 -4.57 -8.32 21.26
C ASN A 155 -3.16 -7.82 20.94
N ALA A 156 -2.94 -6.50 20.87
CA ALA A 156 -1.66 -5.91 20.54
C ALA A 156 -1.39 -4.68 21.40
N GLU A 157 -0.19 -4.61 21.97
CA GLU A 157 0.25 -3.47 22.79
C GLU A 157 0.35 -2.18 21.96
N ARG A 158 0.62 -2.31 20.67
CA ARG A 158 0.81 -1.18 19.75
C ARG A 158 0.21 -1.45 18.39
N ILE A 159 -0.49 -0.44 17.87
CA ILE A 159 -1.09 -0.48 16.53
C ILE A 159 -0.53 0.66 15.69
N VAL A 160 -0.09 0.32 14.48
CA VAL A 160 0.36 1.29 13.48
C VAL A 160 -0.38 1.07 12.18
N ILE A 161 -0.86 2.15 11.58
CA ILE A 161 -1.59 2.15 10.32
C ILE A 161 -0.82 2.97 9.30
N LEU A 162 -0.46 2.35 8.17
CA LEU A 162 0.30 3.01 7.11
C LEU A 162 -0.59 3.32 5.90
N ARG A 163 -1.04 4.57 5.78
CA ARG A 163 -1.78 5.07 4.62
C ARG A 163 -0.84 5.23 3.45
N THR A 164 -0.77 4.19 2.62
CA THR A 164 0.22 4.10 1.55
C THR A 164 -0.23 4.83 0.28
N GLY A 165 0.69 5.56 -0.35
CA GLY A 165 0.51 6.14 -1.67
C GLY A 165 0.66 5.12 -2.81
N ILE A 166 0.92 5.61 -4.01
CA ILE A 166 1.28 4.80 -5.16
C ILE A 166 2.68 4.22 -4.95
N VAL A 167 2.75 2.90 -4.78
CA VAL A 167 4.03 2.21 -4.63
C VAL A 167 4.70 2.03 -5.99
N LEU A 168 5.91 2.56 -6.13
CA LEU A 168 6.74 2.42 -7.32
C LEU A 168 7.69 1.22 -7.17
N SER A 169 7.64 0.28 -8.11
CA SER A 169 8.50 -0.91 -8.17
C SER A 169 8.59 -1.46 -9.60
N GLU A 170 9.75 -2.04 -9.91
CA GLU A 170 10.05 -2.84 -11.09
C GLU A 170 9.22 -4.14 -11.16
N LYS A 171 8.74 -4.66 -10.02
CA LYS A 171 8.05 -5.96 -9.96
C LYS A 171 6.54 -5.88 -10.15
N GLY A 172 5.97 -4.68 -10.27
CA GLY A 172 4.53 -4.53 -10.47
C GLY A 172 3.97 -3.14 -10.22
N GLY A 173 2.66 -3.10 -9.92
CA GLY A 173 1.98 -1.87 -9.55
C GLY A 173 1.72 -0.92 -10.73
N VAL A 174 1.81 0.38 -10.45
CA VAL A 174 1.56 1.45 -11.44
C VAL A 174 2.77 1.64 -12.34
N TYR A 175 3.99 1.50 -11.80
CA TYR A 175 5.23 1.69 -12.54
C TYR A 175 5.31 0.80 -13.78
N THR A 176 5.19 -0.53 -13.64
CA THR A 176 5.34 -1.46 -14.78
C THR A 176 4.30 -1.25 -15.87
N LYS A 177 3.09 -0.83 -15.48
CA LYS A 177 2.02 -0.48 -16.44
C LYS A 177 2.40 0.77 -17.22
N LEU A 178 2.86 1.83 -16.54
CA LEU A 178 3.30 3.05 -17.20
C LEU A 178 4.54 2.80 -18.07
N TYR A 179 5.51 2.05 -17.56
CA TYR A 179 6.72 1.67 -18.30
C TYR A 179 6.39 1.05 -19.66
N LYS A 180 5.45 0.09 -19.70
CA LYS A 180 5.03 -0.55 -20.94
C LYS A 180 4.49 0.44 -21.98
N PHE A 181 3.71 1.43 -21.58
CA PHE A 181 3.16 2.42 -22.52
C PHE A 181 4.18 3.50 -22.88
N VAL A 182 4.90 4.02 -21.89
CA VAL A 182 5.83 5.13 -22.10
C VAL A 182 7.08 4.71 -22.87
N SER A 183 7.60 3.49 -22.65
CA SER A 183 8.75 2.96 -23.41
C SER A 183 8.47 2.88 -24.92
N LEU A 184 7.20 2.66 -25.30
CA LEU A 184 6.69 2.69 -26.67
C LEU A 184 6.41 4.11 -27.21
N GLY A 185 6.71 5.16 -26.45
CA GLY A 185 6.44 6.55 -26.83
C GLY A 185 4.99 6.98 -26.65
N LEU A 186 4.15 6.17 -26.00
CA LEU A 186 2.72 6.43 -25.78
C LEU A 186 2.44 7.04 -24.39
N GLY A 187 3.43 7.66 -23.75
CA GLY A 187 3.25 8.34 -22.48
C GLY A 187 2.34 9.56 -22.65
N THR A 188 1.28 9.68 -21.85
CA THR A 188 0.29 10.75 -21.95
C THR A 188 -0.14 11.22 -20.57
N VAL A 189 -0.50 12.50 -20.48
CA VAL A 189 -1.10 13.07 -19.26
C VAL A 189 -2.55 12.60 -19.15
N ILE A 190 -2.94 12.15 -17.96
CA ILE A 190 -4.26 11.60 -17.70
C ILE A 190 -5.20 12.71 -17.23
N GLY A 191 -6.38 12.84 -17.86
CA GLY A 191 -7.38 13.82 -17.45
C GLY A 191 -6.86 15.25 -17.63
N SER A 192 -6.90 16.06 -16.56
CA SER A 192 -6.33 17.42 -16.59
C SER A 192 -4.83 17.47 -16.27
N GLY A 193 -4.24 16.37 -15.79
CA GLY A 193 -2.87 16.32 -15.28
C GLY A 193 -2.68 16.93 -13.89
N ASN A 194 -3.64 17.70 -13.41
CA ASN A 194 -3.56 18.46 -12.16
C ASN A 194 -3.80 17.63 -10.90
N GLN A 195 -4.16 16.35 -11.03
CA GLN A 195 -4.39 15.48 -9.90
C GLN A 195 -3.07 15.08 -9.23
N TYR A 196 -2.95 15.34 -7.93
CA TYR A 196 -1.77 14.96 -7.15
C TYR A 196 -1.60 13.45 -7.09
N MET A 197 -0.34 13.00 -7.21
CA MET A 197 0.03 11.59 -7.23
C MET A 197 0.89 11.27 -6.02
N PRO A 198 0.33 11.11 -4.80
CA PRO A 198 1.10 10.69 -3.65
C PRO A 198 1.73 9.33 -3.93
N TRP A 199 3.04 9.22 -3.82
CA TRP A 199 3.81 8.06 -4.24
C TRP A 199 4.84 7.70 -3.17
N ILE A 200 5.36 6.47 -3.21
CA ILE A 200 6.49 6.04 -2.38
C ILE A 200 7.29 4.97 -3.12
N HIS A 201 8.61 5.01 -2.99
CA HIS A 201 9.47 3.95 -3.51
C HIS A 201 9.31 2.66 -2.67
N ILE A 202 9.32 1.48 -3.31
CA ILE A 202 9.11 0.20 -2.62
C ILE A 202 10.12 -0.05 -1.48
N ASP A 203 11.38 0.35 -1.65
CA ASP A 203 12.40 0.22 -0.60
C ASP A 203 12.12 1.13 0.59
N ASP A 204 11.64 2.36 0.35
CA ASP A 204 11.27 3.27 1.44
C ASP A 204 10.06 2.77 2.20
N LEU A 205 9.07 2.22 1.49
CA LEU A 205 7.92 1.58 2.14
C LEU A 205 8.36 0.40 3.00
N SER A 206 9.22 -0.48 2.47
CA SER A 206 9.73 -1.64 3.21
C SER A 206 10.53 -1.21 4.46
N ARG A 207 11.43 -0.24 4.31
CA ARG A 207 12.18 0.35 5.43
C ARG A 207 11.27 1.00 6.46
N LEU A 208 10.15 1.58 6.04
CA LEU A 208 9.18 2.16 6.97
C LEU A 208 8.54 1.07 7.84
N TYR A 209 8.18 -0.09 7.29
CA TYR A 209 7.70 -1.22 8.09
C TYR A 209 8.75 -1.70 9.11
N LEU A 210 10.03 -1.79 8.70
CA LEU A 210 11.14 -2.11 9.61
C LEU A 210 11.27 -1.06 10.72
N THR A 211 11.29 0.22 10.34
CA THR A 211 11.42 1.32 11.29
C THR A 211 10.29 1.30 12.32
N VAL A 212 9.06 0.97 11.90
CA VAL A 212 7.93 0.83 12.82
C VAL A 212 8.16 -0.30 13.82
N LEU A 213 8.75 -1.43 13.41
CA LEU A 213 9.09 -2.52 14.33
C LEU A 213 10.19 -2.11 15.31
N GLU A 214 11.19 -1.39 14.84
CA GLU A 214 12.38 -0.97 15.61
C GLU A 214 12.14 0.24 16.53
N GLN A 215 11.15 1.09 16.23
CA GLN A 215 10.85 2.31 16.97
C GLN A 215 9.53 2.19 17.75
N PRO A 216 9.58 1.91 19.08
CA PRO A 216 8.37 1.75 19.91
C PRO A 216 7.48 2.99 19.95
N ASP A 217 8.06 4.18 19.80
CA ASP A 217 7.33 5.47 19.87
C ASP A 217 6.50 5.76 18.60
N MET A 218 6.64 4.95 17.55
CA MET A 218 5.77 5.06 16.39
C MET A 218 4.41 4.40 16.67
N LEU A 219 3.37 5.21 16.87
CA LEU A 219 2.00 4.74 17.12
C LEU A 219 0.94 5.47 16.28
N GLY A 220 -0.17 4.79 16.00
CA GLY A 220 -1.29 5.35 15.24
C GLY A 220 -1.03 5.44 13.74
N VAL A 221 -1.51 6.51 13.10
CA VAL A 221 -1.55 6.62 11.63
C VAL A 221 -0.37 7.38 11.05
N TYR A 222 0.26 6.85 10.00
CA TYR A 222 1.29 7.53 9.21
C TYR A 222 0.94 7.53 7.73
N ASN A 223 1.16 8.64 7.04
CA ASN A 223 1.12 8.67 5.58
C ASN A 223 2.44 8.14 5.03
N ALA A 224 2.41 6.95 4.42
CA ALA A 224 3.56 6.34 3.77
C ALA A 224 3.66 6.88 2.33
N VAL A 225 4.09 8.13 2.22
CA VAL A 225 4.31 8.88 0.98
C VAL A 225 5.64 9.63 1.03
N ALA A 226 6.33 9.70 -0.10
CA ALA A 226 7.52 10.51 -0.29
C ALA A 226 7.19 12.00 -0.05
N PRO A 227 8.17 12.82 0.39
CA PRO A 227 7.96 14.25 0.65
C PRO A 227 7.73 15.07 -0.63
N ASP A 228 8.08 14.54 -1.80
CA ASP A 228 7.92 15.19 -3.10
C ASP A 228 6.44 15.26 -3.52
N VAL A 229 5.90 16.49 -3.55
CA VAL A 229 4.52 16.78 -3.90
C VAL A 229 4.44 17.07 -5.40
N ILE A 230 3.95 16.09 -6.16
CA ILE A 230 3.87 16.16 -7.62
C ILE A 230 2.47 15.85 -8.11
N ASP A 231 2.09 16.47 -9.23
CA ASP A 231 0.87 16.14 -9.97
C ASP A 231 1.12 15.14 -11.10
N ASN A 232 0.05 14.69 -11.74
CA ASN A 232 0.15 13.71 -12.83
C ASN A 232 0.92 14.25 -14.04
N SER A 233 0.82 15.55 -14.33
CA SER A 233 1.58 16.16 -15.42
C SER A 233 3.08 16.04 -15.14
N GLU A 234 3.52 16.53 -13.98
CA GLU A 234 4.93 16.45 -13.57
C GLU A 234 5.42 15.01 -13.49
N PHE A 235 4.63 14.11 -12.86
CA PHE A 235 4.93 12.68 -12.79
C PHE A 235 5.22 12.10 -14.18
N MET A 236 4.33 12.34 -15.14
CA MET A 236 4.46 11.77 -16.49
C MET A 236 5.67 12.35 -17.24
N HIS A 237 5.99 13.63 -17.06
CA HIS A 237 7.18 14.24 -17.67
C HIS A 237 8.47 13.66 -17.09
N VAL A 238 8.58 13.53 -15.76
CA VAL A 238 9.74 12.90 -15.10
C VAL A 238 9.89 11.45 -15.55
N PHE A 239 8.78 10.70 -15.58
CA PHE A 239 8.76 9.30 -16.01
C PHE A 239 9.20 9.15 -17.47
N ALA A 240 8.63 9.91 -18.41
CA ALA A 240 9.01 9.82 -19.82
C ALA A 240 10.47 10.19 -20.06
N LYS A 241 10.94 11.28 -19.42
CA LYS A 241 12.34 11.72 -19.51
C LYS A 241 13.31 10.65 -19.02
N SER A 242 12.96 9.91 -17.96
CA SER A 242 13.80 8.82 -17.44
C SER A 242 14.03 7.68 -18.44
N LEU A 243 13.11 7.51 -19.39
CA LEU A 243 13.17 6.50 -20.44
C LEU A 243 13.70 7.05 -21.77
N ASN A 244 14.24 8.28 -21.77
CA ASN A 244 14.61 9.02 -22.98
C ASN A 244 13.43 9.13 -23.98
N ARG A 245 12.23 9.39 -23.45
CA ARG A 245 10.98 9.59 -24.21
C ARG A 245 10.37 10.94 -23.89
N GLY A 246 9.55 11.45 -24.82
CA GLY A 246 8.68 12.61 -24.60
C GLY A 246 7.31 12.20 -24.07
N VAL A 247 6.56 13.16 -23.54
CA VAL A 247 5.13 12.99 -23.26
C VAL A 247 4.35 13.41 -24.50
N PHE A 248 3.46 12.55 -24.96
CA PHE A 248 2.57 12.82 -26.08
C PHE A 248 1.59 13.94 -25.70
N PRO A 249 1.40 14.97 -26.55
CA PRO A 249 0.60 16.16 -26.23
C PRO A 249 -0.91 15.92 -26.34
N ILE A 250 -1.37 14.71 -25.98
CA ILE A 250 -2.78 14.37 -25.87
C ILE A 250 -3.08 14.17 -24.39
N TYR A 251 -4.23 14.68 -23.96
CA TYR A 251 -4.80 14.41 -22.65
C TYR A 251 -5.86 13.33 -22.79
N VAL A 252 -5.77 12.24 -22.02
CA VAL A 252 -6.80 11.20 -22.08
C VAL A 252 -8.08 11.69 -21.39
N PRO A 253 -9.21 11.86 -22.10
CA PRO A 253 -10.42 12.40 -21.49
C PRO A 253 -10.96 11.50 -20.37
N LYS A 254 -11.41 12.10 -19.25
CA LYS A 254 -12.01 11.37 -18.11
C LYS A 254 -13.17 10.46 -18.57
N ILE A 255 -13.95 10.91 -19.55
CA ILE A 255 -15.10 10.16 -20.11
C ILE A 255 -14.62 8.88 -20.80
N LEU A 256 -13.58 8.97 -21.64
CA LEU A 256 -13.00 7.81 -22.33
C LEU A 256 -12.51 6.76 -21.33
N LEU A 257 -11.80 7.19 -20.28
CA LEU A 257 -11.35 6.30 -19.21
C LEU A 257 -12.53 5.65 -18.48
N LYS A 258 -13.58 6.42 -18.18
CA LYS A 258 -14.79 5.89 -17.53
C LYS A 258 -15.48 4.83 -18.42
N VAL A 259 -15.48 4.98 -19.73
CA VAL A 259 -16.03 3.99 -20.68
C VAL A 259 -15.18 2.72 -20.72
N VAL A 260 -13.87 2.85 -20.90
CA VAL A 260 -12.96 1.69 -21.07
C VAL A 260 -12.84 0.89 -19.77
N ILE A 261 -12.51 1.56 -18.67
CA ILE A 261 -12.18 0.90 -17.40
C ILE A 261 -13.26 1.01 -16.34
N GLY A 262 -14.33 1.77 -16.55
CA GLY A 262 -15.48 1.85 -15.64
C GLY A 262 -15.22 2.75 -14.42
N ARG A 263 -15.90 2.45 -13.31
CA ARG A 263 -15.81 3.23 -12.05
C ARG A 263 -14.41 3.26 -11.41
N ARG A 264 -13.52 2.31 -11.73
CA ARG A 264 -12.11 2.33 -11.26
C ARG A 264 -11.25 3.39 -11.97
N SER A 265 -11.78 4.08 -12.99
CA SER A 265 -11.12 5.24 -13.60
C SER A 265 -10.76 6.31 -12.58
N ILE A 266 -11.50 6.39 -11.47
CA ILE A 266 -11.21 7.28 -10.34
C ILE A 266 -9.80 7.10 -9.76
N LEU A 267 -9.22 5.90 -9.87
CA LEU A 267 -7.83 5.61 -9.45
C LEU A 267 -6.78 6.35 -10.29
N LEU A 268 -7.15 6.75 -11.52
CA LEU A 268 -6.26 7.41 -12.47
C LEU A 268 -6.62 8.90 -12.64
N THR A 269 -7.90 9.24 -12.50
CA THR A 269 -8.43 10.58 -12.81
C THR A 269 -8.58 11.48 -11.60
N LYS A 270 -8.36 10.94 -10.40
CA LYS A 270 -8.40 11.69 -9.15
C LYS A 270 -7.14 11.43 -8.33
N GLY A 271 -6.82 12.40 -7.50
CA GLY A 271 -5.62 12.42 -6.68
C GLY A 271 -5.92 13.00 -5.31
N VAL A 272 -4.94 12.94 -4.43
CA VAL A 272 -5.02 13.57 -3.11
C VAL A 272 -3.68 14.24 -2.82
N HIS A 273 -3.73 15.52 -2.49
CA HIS A 273 -2.58 16.23 -1.94
C HIS A 273 -2.44 15.84 -0.47
N CYS A 274 -1.63 14.83 -0.16
CA CYS A 274 -1.36 14.45 1.23
C CYS A 274 0.14 14.50 1.53
N VAL A 275 0.46 14.78 2.79
CA VAL A 275 1.83 14.97 3.26
C VAL A 275 2.16 13.96 4.36
N SER A 276 3.43 13.54 4.40
CA SER A 276 3.99 12.63 5.40
C SER A 276 4.53 13.37 6.63
N ASN A 277 3.74 14.30 7.19
CA ASN A 277 4.15 15.20 8.26
C ASN A 277 4.71 14.46 9.48
N ARG A 278 4.11 13.32 9.84
CA ARG A 278 4.57 12.55 10.99
C ARG A 278 5.89 11.81 10.73
N LEU A 279 6.13 11.37 9.50
CA LEU A 279 7.42 10.76 9.11
C LEU A 279 8.53 11.79 8.97
N GLN A 280 8.23 12.97 8.43
CA GLN A 280 9.21 14.04 8.30
C GLN A 280 9.66 14.61 9.66
N LYS A 281 8.79 14.48 10.68
CA LYS A 281 9.10 14.83 12.07
C LYS A 281 9.76 13.69 12.86
N SER A 282 9.83 12.48 12.31
CA SER A 282 10.56 11.37 12.92
C SER A 282 11.98 11.29 12.36
N ASP A 283 12.78 10.35 12.88
CA ASP A 283 14.12 10.09 12.37
C ASP A 283 14.14 9.30 11.06
N PHE A 284 12.97 9.00 10.48
CA PHE A 284 12.87 8.26 9.22
C PHE A 284 13.47 9.07 8.07
N LYS A 285 14.52 8.52 7.44
CA LYS A 285 15.17 9.11 6.26
C LYS A 285 14.74 8.37 5.01
N PHE A 286 14.10 9.06 4.07
CA PHE A 286 13.79 8.52 2.74
C PHE A 286 15.07 8.30 1.94
N LEU A 287 15.22 7.12 1.32
CA LEU A 287 16.25 6.85 0.31
C LEU A 287 15.97 7.61 -0.97
N TYR A 288 14.69 7.71 -1.36
CA TYR A 288 14.26 8.35 -2.59
C TYR A 288 13.24 9.44 -2.28
N PRO A 289 13.69 10.59 -1.74
CA PRO A 289 12.81 11.69 -1.39
C PRO A 289 12.21 12.39 -2.62
N ASN A 290 12.78 12.22 -3.81
CA ASN A 290 12.31 12.83 -5.07
C ASN A 290 12.03 11.77 -6.15
N LEU A 291 11.08 12.07 -7.04
CA LEU A 291 10.57 11.09 -8.02
C LEU A 291 11.65 10.69 -9.03
N LYS A 292 12.49 11.64 -9.44
CA LYS A 292 13.52 11.42 -10.46
C LYS A 292 14.48 10.31 -10.03
N ASP A 293 14.98 10.37 -8.80
CA ASP A 293 15.92 9.38 -8.26
C ASP A 293 15.24 8.03 -8.02
N ALA A 294 13.98 8.04 -7.58
CA ALA A 294 13.17 6.83 -7.44
C ALA A 294 13.03 6.08 -8.77
N ILE A 295 12.63 6.78 -9.84
CA ILE A 295 12.44 6.18 -11.16
C ILE A 295 13.79 5.73 -11.75
N LEU A 296 14.83 6.54 -11.63
CA LEU A 296 16.17 6.18 -12.10
C LEU A 296 16.71 4.93 -11.40
N ASN A 297 16.40 4.75 -10.12
CA ASN A 297 16.76 3.54 -9.41
C ASN A 297 16.05 2.31 -9.97
N ILE A 298 14.73 2.41 -10.18
CA ILE A 298 13.91 1.32 -10.68
C ILE A 298 14.34 0.93 -12.12
N SER A 299 14.56 1.89 -13.01
CA SER A 299 14.94 1.61 -14.40
C SER A 299 16.31 0.91 -14.53
N LYS A 300 17.26 1.23 -13.63
CA LYS A 300 18.55 0.53 -13.55
C LYS A 300 18.42 -0.93 -13.11
N ARG A 301 17.39 -1.29 -12.33
CA ARG A 301 17.13 -2.68 -11.92
C ARG A 301 16.54 -3.52 -13.04
N GLU A 302 15.73 -2.94 -13.92
CA GLU A 302 15.17 -3.64 -15.08
C GLU A 302 16.20 -3.93 -16.19
N SER A 303 17.31 -3.18 -16.21
CA SER A 303 18.39 -3.35 -17.18
C SER A 303 19.40 -4.46 -16.79
N LYS A 304 19.20 -5.12 -15.66
CA LYS A 304 20.04 -6.22 -15.13
C LYS A 304 19.27 -7.53 -15.18
#